data_AF-C3ZBC2-F1
#
_entry.id   AF-C3ZBC2-F1
#
_cell.length_a   1.000
_cell.length_b   1.000
_cell.length_c   1.000
_cell.angle_alpha   90.00
_cell.angle_beta   90.00
_cell.angle_gamma   90.00
#
_symmetry.space_group_name_H-M   'P 1'
#
loop_
_entity.id
_entity.type
_entity.pdbx_description
1 polymer ?
#
loop_
_entity_poly.entity_id
_entity_poly.type
_entity_poly.pdbx_seq_one_letter_code
_entity_poly.pdbx_strand_id
1 'polypeptide(L)'
;MLIIDKRHRITFNIYRVIIINRGECCQERLNPFNIHIGDSELIHTNPMCGGDHHIDVSQPAISVPCGGMKGRYVGIRLPGPSRILTLCEVHISG
;
A
#
# COMPACT_ATOMS: atom_id res chain seq x y z
N MET A 1 -6.80 5.55 -4.80
CA MET A 1 -6.37 4.17 -4.51
C MET A 1 -5.43 3.74 -5.63
N LEU A 2 -4.31 3.10 -5.30
CA LEU A 2 -3.40 2.49 -6.27
C LEU A 2 -3.55 0.97 -6.16
N ILE A 3 -3.59 0.28 -7.29
CA ILE A 3 -3.70 -1.18 -7.37
C ILE A 3 -2.51 -1.72 -8.15
N ILE A 4 -1.82 -2.70 -7.58
CA ILE A 4 -0.73 -3.41 -8.22
C ILE A 4 -1.18 -4.86 -8.43
N ASP A 5 -1.34 -5.27 -9.70
CA ASP A 5 -1.65 -6.65 -10.10
C ASP A 5 -0.36 -7.40 -10.47
N LYS A 6 -0.06 -8.46 -9.72
CA LYS A 6 1.11 -9.32 -9.96
C LYS A 6 0.79 -10.42 -10.98
N ARG A 7 0.46 -10.10 -12.23
CA ARG A 7 0.18 -11.04 -13.35
C ARG A 7 -0.92 -12.09 -13.10
N HIS A 8 -1.57 -12.50 -14.19
CA HIS A 8 -2.95 -13.00 -14.17
C HIS A 8 -3.26 -14.36 -13.51
N ARG A 9 -2.31 -15.09 -12.91
CA ARG A 9 -2.57 -16.47 -12.42
C ARG A 9 -1.78 -16.93 -11.19
N ILE A 10 -1.03 -16.06 -10.52
CA ILE A 10 -0.18 -16.48 -9.39
C ILE A 10 -0.42 -15.57 -8.20
N THR A 11 -0.78 -16.17 -7.07
CA THR A 11 -0.82 -15.53 -5.76
C THR A 11 0.60 -15.56 -5.18
N PHE A 12 1.07 -14.42 -4.66
CA PHE A 12 2.39 -14.30 -4.07
C PHE A 12 2.28 -14.16 -2.56
N ASN A 13 3.25 -14.72 -1.84
CA ASN A 13 3.47 -14.33 -0.45
C ASN A 13 4.05 -12.92 -0.46
N ILE A 14 3.49 -12.01 0.32
CA ILE A 14 3.94 -10.62 0.42
C ILE A 14 4.48 -10.42 1.83
N TYR A 15 5.80 -10.34 1.97
CA TYR A 15 6.45 -10.15 3.27
C TYR A 15 6.59 -8.68 3.62
N ARG A 16 6.89 -7.82 2.65
CA ARG A 16 7.06 -6.38 2.86
C ARG A 16 6.52 -5.56 1.71
N VAL A 17 5.95 -4.41 2.04
CA VAL A 17 5.61 -3.35 1.10
C VAL A 17 6.38 -2.10 1.50
N ILE A 18 7.19 -1.58 0.58
CA ILE A 18 7.93 -0.34 0.80
C ILE A 18 7.25 0.75 -0.03
N ILE A 19 6.89 1.84 0.63
CA ILE A 19 6.22 2.98 0.01
C ILE A 19 7.15 4.17 0.08
N ILE A 20 7.45 4.77 -1.07
CA ILE A 20 8.24 5.99 -1.18
C ILE A 20 7.25 7.14 -1.45
N ASN A 21 7.15 8.06 -0.47
CA ASN A 21 6.25 9.20 -0.53
C ASN A 21 6.78 10.27 -1.48
N ARG A 22 5.93 11.23 -1.83
CA ARG A 22 6.32 12.43 -2.58
C ARG A 22 7.35 13.23 -1.78
N GLY A 23 8.50 13.56 -2.37
CA GLY A 23 9.61 14.21 -1.65
C GLY A 23 9.51 15.74 -1.51
N GLU A 24 8.96 16.44 -2.50
CA GLU A 24 9.13 17.91 -2.60
C GLU A 24 8.12 18.73 -1.78
N CYS A 25 6.87 18.26 -1.65
CA CYS A 25 5.84 18.92 -0.86
C CYS A 25 4.67 17.97 -0.55
N CYS A 26 3.87 18.36 0.43
CA CYS A 26 2.59 17.76 0.76
C CYS A 26 2.68 16.29 1.24
N GLN A 27 3.77 15.94 1.92
CA GLN A 27 4.04 14.60 2.44
C GLN A 27 2.91 14.12 3.36
N GLU A 28 2.28 15.05 4.09
CA GLU A 28 1.19 14.79 5.03
C GLU A 28 -0.05 14.21 4.36
N ARG A 29 -0.26 14.45 3.05
CA ARG A 29 -1.47 14.00 2.34
C ARG A 29 -1.62 12.48 2.27
N LEU A 30 -0.51 11.75 2.34
CA LEU A 30 -0.52 10.30 2.36
C LEU A 30 -1.12 9.74 3.65
N ASN A 31 -1.04 10.47 4.77
CA ASN A 31 -1.43 9.96 6.08
C ASN A 31 -2.90 10.28 6.45
N PRO A 32 -3.63 9.35 7.10
CA PRO A 32 -3.36 7.92 7.18
C PRO A 32 -3.55 7.24 5.82
N PHE A 33 -2.94 6.08 5.63
CA PHE A 33 -3.24 5.16 4.53
C PHE A 33 -3.31 3.71 5.01
N ASN A 34 -3.93 2.84 4.23
CA ASN A 34 -4.00 1.41 4.51
C ASN A 34 -3.60 0.59 3.27
N ILE A 35 -3.07 -0.61 3.54
CA ILE A 35 -2.61 -1.56 2.53
C ILE A 35 -3.52 -2.78 2.59
N HIS A 36 -4.08 -3.19 1.47
CA HIS A 36 -4.93 -4.37 1.33
C HIS A 36 -4.25 -5.41 0.43
N ILE A 37 -4.25 -6.68 0.83
CA ILE A 37 -3.58 -7.77 0.10
C ILE A 37 -4.54 -8.95 -0.03
N GLY A 38 -4.78 -9.41 -1.26
CA GLY A 38 -5.62 -10.59 -1.51
C GLY A 38 -5.86 -10.82 -3.00
N ASP A 39 -6.79 -11.72 -3.31
CA ASP A 39 -7.08 -12.15 -4.68
C ASP A 39 -8.33 -11.47 -5.27
N SER A 40 -9.05 -10.66 -4.49
CA SER A 40 -10.21 -9.91 -4.98
C SER A 40 -9.79 -8.65 -5.73
N GLU A 41 -10.40 -8.41 -6.89
CA GLU A 41 -10.31 -7.12 -7.60
C GLU A 41 -11.02 -5.99 -6.85
N LEU A 42 -12.01 -6.33 -6.00
CA LEU A 42 -12.64 -5.40 -5.07
C LEU A 42 -11.71 -5.19 -3.87
N ILE A 43 -10.65 -4.40 -4.05
CA ILE A 43 -9.55 -4.24 -3.09
C ILE A 43 -9.98 -3.99 -1.64
N HIS A 44 -11.05 -3.23 -1.41
CA HIS A 44 -11.54 -2.93 -0.08
C HIS A 44 -12.08 -4.16 0.68
N THR A 45 -12.34 -5.26 -0.02
CA THR A 45 -12.75 -6.55 0.59
C THR A 45 -11.55 -7.44 0.93
N ASN A 46 -10.35 -7.13 0.43
CA ASN A 46 -9.14 -7.86 0.80
C ASN A 46 -8.71 -7.47 2.23
N PRO A 47 -8.11 -8.40 3.00
CA PRO A 47 -7.64 -8.10 4.34
C PRO A 47 -6.55 -7.02 4.34
N MET A 48 -6.51 -6.23 5.40
CA MET A 48 -5.48 -5.21 5.58
C MET A 48 -4.18 -5.85 6.03
N CYS A 49 -3.07 -5.43 5.42
CA CYS A 49 -1.74 -5.65 5.97
C CYS A 49 -1.55 -4.71 7.17
N GLY A 50 -1.88 -5.22 8.36
CA GLY A 50 -1.89 -4.44 9.60
C GLY A 50 -3.13 -3.56 9.70
N GLY A 51 -2.93 -2.27 9.91
CA GLY A 51 -4.00 -1.29 10.11
C GLY A 51 -3.77 -0.02 9.28
N ASP A 52 -4.09 1.13 9.87
CA ASP A 52 -3.69 2.42 9.33
C ASP A 52 -2.20 2.66 9.55
N HIS A 53 -1.51 3.04 8.50
CA HIS A 53 -0.08 3.35 8.47
C HIS A 53 0.13 4.86 8.32
N HIS A 54 1.25 5.32 8.88
CA HIS A 54 1.69 6.70 8.80
C HIS A 54 3.18 6.74 8.46
N ILE A 55 3.57 7.60 7.53
CA ILE A 55 4.98 7.94 7.30
C ILE A 55 5.24 9.26 7.99
N ASP A 56 6.24 9.32 8.87
CA ASP A 56 6.69 10.61 9.41
C ASP A 56 7.10 11.54 8.26
N VAL A 57 6.70 12.80 8.30
CA VAL A 57 6.97 13.77 7.22
C VAL A 57 8.46 14.02 6.97
N SER A 58 9.32 13.71 7.96
CA SER A 58 10.78 13.74 7.84
C SER A 58 11.36 12.50 7.13
N GLN A 59 10.56 11.46 6.93
CA GLN A 59 10.98 10.21 6.30
C GLN A 59 10.45 10.13 4.87
N PRO A 60 11.31 9.82 3.88
CA PRO A 60 10.88 9.71 2.49
C PRO A 60 10.10 8.41 2.22
N ALA A 61 10.23 7.41 3.09
CA ALA A 61 9.69 6.09 2.86
C ALA A 61 9.33 5.36 4.16
N ILE A 62 8.50 4.32 4.02
CA ILE A 62 8.18 3.36 5.08
C ILE A 62 8.32 1.93 4.55
N SER A 63 8.79 1.01 5.39
CA SER A 63 8.76 -0.43 5.13
C SER A 63 7.71 -1.07 6.03
N VAL A 64 6.61 -1.53 5.44
CA VAL A 64 5.51 -2.19 6.16
C VAL A 64 5.71 -3.71 6.11
N PRO A 65 5.87 -4.40 7.25
CA PRO A 65 5.88 -5.85 7.30
C PRO A 65 4.46 -6.40 7.15
N CYS A 66 4.24 -7.24 6.15
CA CYS A 66 2.96 -7.90 5.86
C CYS A 66 2.95 -9.40 6.19
N GLY A 67 4.00 -9.91 6.84
CA GLY A 67 3.98 -11.24 7.46
C GLY A 67 3.76 -12.41 6.50
N GLY A 68 4.01 -12.24 5.19
CA GLY A 68 3.81 -13.30 4.20
C GLY A 68 2.36 -13.47 3.77
N MET A 69 1.53 -12.42 3.90
CA MET A 69 0.16 -12.43 3.40
C MET A 69 0.10 -12.83 1.92
N LYS A 70 -0.84 -13.71 1.58
CA LYS A 70 -1.03 -14.20 0.22
C LYS A 70 -1.98 -13.30 -0.56
N GLY A 71 -1.56 -12.84 -1.74
CA GLY A 71 -2.45 -12.12 -2.64
C GLY A 71 -1.87 -11.92 -4.04
N ARG A 72 -2.75 -11.81 -5.03
CA ARG A 72 -2.44 -11.32 -6.38
C ARG A 72 -2.41 -9.80 -6.44
N TYR A 73 -3.28 -9.14 -5.68
CA TYR A 73 -3.42 -7.69 -5.66
C TYR A 73 -2.86 -7.09 -4.38
N VAL A 74 -2.12 -5.99 -4.52
CA VAL A 74 -1.74 -5.09 -3.43
C VAL A 74 -2.37 -3.74 -3.70
N GLY A 75 -3.21 -3.28 -2.77
CA GLY A 75 -3.94 -2.03 -2.87
C GLY A 75 -3.53 -1.04 -1.80
N ILE A 76 -3.19 0.20 -2.19
CA ILE A 76 -2.92 1.30 -1.25
C ILE A 76 -4.10 2.28 -1.29
N ARG A 77 -4.69 2.53 -0.12
CA ARG A 77 -5.91 3.33 0.03
C ARG A 77 -5.73 4.45 1.04
N LEU A 78 -6.33 5.59 0.72
CA LEU A 78 -6.52 6.69 1.66
C LEU A 78 -7.96 6.59 2.18
N PRO A 79 -8.20 6.35 3.47
CA PRO A 79 -9.54 6.43 4.04
C PRO A 79 -10.03 7.88 4.04
N GLY A 80 -11.34 8.05 3.81
CA GLY A 80 -12.01 9.35 3.73
C GLY A 80 -12.32 9.80 2.29
N PRO A 81 -13.32 10.68 2.10
CA PRO A 81 -13.73 11.16 0.79
C PRO A 81 -12.71 12.15 0.20
N SER A 82 -12.66 12.21 -1.14
CA SER A 82 -11.95 13.25 -1.90
C SER A 82 -10.45 13.42 -1.61
N ARG A 83 -9.77 12.35 -1.15
CA ARG A 83 -8.33 12.36 -0.91
C ARG A 83 -7.54 11.94 -2.15
N ILE A 84 -6.45 12.66 -2.42
CA ILE A 84 -5.56 12.41 -3.56
C ILE A 84 -4.38 11.57 -3.09
N LEU A 85 -4.22 10.38 -3.66
CA LEU A 85 -3.06 9.52 -3.43
C LEU A 85 -1.94 9.93 -4.39
N THR A 86 -0.78 10.27 -3.86
CA THR A 86 0.43 10.53 -4.64
C THR A 86 1.59 9.79 -4.00
N LEU A 87 2.26 8.95 -4.78
CA LEU A 87 3.41 8.15 -4.37
C LEU A 87 4.49 8.32 -5.43
N CYS A 88 5.76 8.30 -5.03
CA CYS A 88 6.87 8.25 -5.98
C CYS A 88 7.04 6.83 -6.50
N GLU A 89 7.06 5.85 -5.60
CA GLU A 89 7.30 4.46 -5.96
C GLU A 89 6.75 3.50 -4.89
N VAL A 90 6.47 2.26 -5.31
CA VAL A 90 6.06 1.17 -4.44
C VAL A 90 6.87 -0.08 -4.78
N HIS A 91 7.59 -0.61 -3.79
CA HIS A 91 8.29 -1.89 -3.89
C HIS A 91 7.57 -2.96 -3.10
N ILE A 92 7.50 -4.17 -3.65
CA ILE A 92 6.85 -5.31 -3.03
C ILE A 92 7.86 -6.46 -2.96
N SER A 93 8.13 -6.93 -1.74
CA SER A 93 8.98 -8.09 -1.47
C SER A 93 8.12 -9.28 -1.07
N GLY A 94 8.40 -10.43 -1.69
CA GLY A 94 7.74 -11.70 -1.43
C GLY A 94 8.70 -12.82 -1.10
#